data_AF-A0A939VYF7-F1
#
_entry.id   AF-A0A939VYF7-F1
#
_cell.length_a   1.000
_cell.length_b   1.000
_cell.length_c   1.000
_cell.angle_alpha   90.00
_cell.angle_beta   90.00
_cell.angle_gamma   90.00
#
_symmetry.space_group_name_H-M   'P 1'
#
loop_
_entity.id
_entity.type
_entity.pdbx_description
1 polymer ?
#
loop_
_entity_poly.entity_id
_entity_poly.type
_entity_poly.pdbx_seq_one_letter_code
_entity_poly.pdbx_strand_id
1 'polypeptide(L)'
;NDVFSADENDLEKRIETILANADKLIAAFRKEAPNAVIGVGFVTPGANQDAFGKSYKCGQTAWGYFRNQFRLNQAMARHFAGCKDHKLVMIPTNVNLDTENNFPTRQEPANSHNPATVVRLNNGVHPSSAGYRQIGDTFYAWLKNQLASSAFNPEPNQKQ
;
A
#
# COMPACT_ATOMS: atom_id res chain seq x y z
N ASN A 1 6.69 5.16 3.53
CA ASN A 1 7.77 5.81 4.31
C ASN A 1 7.64 7.32 4.33
N ASP A 2 7.44 7.98 3.18
CA ASP A 2 7.51 9.44 3.09
C ASP A 2 6.47 10.18 3.94
N VAL A 3 5.26 9.63 4.07
CA VAL A 3 4.20 10.18 4.95
C VAL A 3 4.17 9.54 6.34
N PHE A 4 5.06 8.59 6.65
CA PHE A 4 5.01 7.85 7.91
C PHE A 4 5.20 8.77 9.10
N SER A 5 6.12 9.72 9.03
CA SER A 5 6.42 10.66 10.12
C SER A 5 5.84 12.07 9.87
N ALA A 6 4.95 12.21 8.88
CA ALA A 6 4.39 13.51 8.55
C ALA A 6 3.43 14.00 9.64
N ASP A 7 3.38 15.30 9.85
CA ASP A 7 2.41 15.97 10.70
C ASP A 7 1.46 16.84 9.85
N GLU A 8 0.58 17.58 10.51
CA GLU A 8 -0.42 18.42 9.84
C GLU A 8 0.20 19.60 9.07
N ASN A 9 1.42 20.00 9.43
CA ASN A 9 2.12 21.13 8.83
C ASN A 9 2.86 20.73 7.54
N ASP A 10 3.27 19.45 7.42
CA ASP A 10 4.12 19.01 6.30
C ASP A 10 3.54 17.90 5.43
N LEU A 11 2.42 17.28 5.81
CA LEU A 11 1.79 16.18 5.07
C LEU A 11 1.47 16.54 3.62
N GLU A 12 0.85 17.69 3.39
CA GLU A 12 0.44 18.11 2.03
C GLU A 12 1.65 18.33 1.11
N LYS A 13 2.68 19.02 1.60
CA LYS A 13 3.93 19.23 0.86
C LYS A 13 4.64 17.92 0.53
N ARG A 14 4.61 16.95 1.45
CA ARG A 14 5.14 15.60 1.20
C ARG A 14 4.32 14.87 0.13
N ILE A 15 2.99 14.97 0.18
CA ILE A 15 2.11 14.40 -0.84
C ILE A 15 2.42 14.98 -2.23
N GLU A 16 2.55 16.31 -2.34
CA GLU A 16 2.94 16.97 -3.59
C GLU A 16 4.26 16.43 -4.13
N THR A 17 5.26 16.28 -3.26
CA THR A 17 6.57 15.73 -3.60
C THR A 17 6.47 14.28 -4.08
N ILE A 18 5.67 13.45 -3.41
CA ILE A 18 5.45 12.05 -3.77
C ILE A 18 4.82 11.96 -5.15
N LEU A 19 3.77 12.74 -5.42
CA LEU A 19 3.06 12.72 -6.71
C LEU A 19 3.97 13.23 -7.84
N ALA A 20 4.72 14.31 -7.61
CA ALA A 20 5.69 14.79 -8.59
C ALA A 20 6.80 13.76 -8.90
N ASN A 21 7.24 13.00 -7.90
CA ASN A 21 8.22 11.93 -8.10
C ASN A 21 7.60 10.71 -8.80
N ALA A 22 6.35 10.38 -8.50
CA ALA A 22 5.60 9.33 -9.20
C ALA A 22 5.46 9.67 -10.69
N ASP A 23 5.12 10.92 -11.04
CA ASP A 23 5.02 11.37 -12.42
C ASP A 23 6.35 11.24 -13.18
N LYS A 24 7.47 11.63 -12.54
CA LYS A 24 8.81 11.46 -13.13
C LYS A 24 9.14 9.99 -13.41
N LEU A 25 8.83 9.11 -12.46
CA LEU A 25 9.10 7.68 -12.60
C LEU A 25 8.23 7.05 -13.70
N ILE A 26 6.94 7.38 -13.72
CA ILE A 26 6.01 6.91 -14.74
C ILE A 26 6.42 7.43 -16.13
N ALA A 27 6.81 8.70 -16.24
CA ALA A 27 7.29 9.27 -17.49
C ALA A 27 8.56 8.56 -17.99
N ALA A 28 9.48 8.21 -17.10
CA ALA A 28 10.67 7.43 -17.44
C ALA A 28 10.30 6.03 -17.97
N PHE A 29 9.38 5.33 -17.30
CA PHE A 29 8.88 4.04 -17.81
C PHE A 29 8.16 4.18 -19.15
N ARG A 30 7.38 5.24 -19.36
CA ARG A 30 6.71 5.47 -20.65
C ARG A 30 7.66 5.79 -21.78
N LYS A 31 8.77 6.46 -21.48
CA LYS A 31 9.82 6.74 -22.46
C LYS A 31 10.54 5.46 -22.90
N GLU A 32 10.98 4.65 -21.94
CA GLU A 32 11.84 3.49 -22.22
C GLU A 32 11.03 2.19 -22.49
N ALA A 33 9.79 2.12 -22.00
CA ALA A 33 8.87 0.99 -22.18
C ALA A 33 7.45 1.50 -22.50
N PRO A 34 7.24 2.13 -23.67
CA PRO A 34 5.98 2.81 -24.01
C PRO A 34 4.75 1.90 -24.01
N ASN A 35 4.96 0.59 -24.19
CA ASN A 35 3.90 -0.39 -24.24
C ASN A 35 3.66 -1.15 -22.92
N ALA A 36 4.49 -0.93 -21.89
CA ALA A 36 4.34 -1.64 -20.62
C ALA A 36 2.99 -1.31 -19.95
N VAL A 37 2.35 -2.31 -19.35
CA VAL A 37 1.26 -2.07 -18.41
C VAL A 37 1.89 -1.75 -17.05
N ILE A 38 1.54 -0.62 -16.46
CA ILE A 38 2.10 -0.12 -15.19
C ILE A 38 1.00 -0.19 -14.14
N GLY A 39 1.27 -0.90 -13.05
CA GLY A 39 0.43 -0.94 -11.87
C GLY A 39 0.99 -0.05 -10.78
N VAL A 40 0.16 0.81 -10.17
CA VAL A 40 0.53 1.63 -9.01
C VAL A 40 -0.34 1.22 -7.83
N GLY A 41 0.27 0.58 -6.83
CA GLY A 41 -0.42 0.18 -5.61
C GLY A 41 -0.73 1.38 -4.70
N PHE A 42 -1.93 1.41 -4.13
CA PHE A 42 -2.21 2.27 -2.99
C PHE A 42 -1.40 1.85 -1.76
N VAL A 43 -1.21 2.77 -0.82
CA VAL A 43 -0.53 2.47 0.44
C VAL A 43 -1.42 1.57 1.31
N THR A 44 -0.88 0.45 1.76
CA THR A 44 -1.58 -0.53 2.61
C THR A 44 -1.92 0.06 3.98
N PRO A 45 -2.98 -0.43 4.66
CA PRO A 45 -3.26 -0.02 6.03
C PRO A 45 -2.24 -0.61 7.01
N GLY A 46 -2.21 -0.07 8.23
CA GLY A 46 -1.36 -0.53 9.33
C GLY A 46 -2.15 -1.32 10.37
N ALA A 47 -1.43 -1.91 11.33
CA ALA A 47 -2.03 -2.60 12.47
C ALA A 47 -2.64 -1.63 13.51
N ASN A 48 -3.17 -2.19 14.59
CA ASN A 48 -3.76 -1.44 15.70
C ASN A 48 -2.72 -0.73 16.61
N GLN A 49 -3.23 0.02 17.59
CA GLN A 49 -2.39 0.83 18.48
C GLN A 49 -1.43 0.02 19.37
N ASP A 50 -1.74 -1.22 19.71
CA ASP A 50 -0.81 -2.08 20.47
C ASP A 50 0.47 -2.33 19.66
N ALA A 51 0.31 -2.66 18.38
CA ALA A 51 1.43 -2.88 17.46
C ALA A 51 2.27 -1.61 17.24
N PHE A 52 1.63 -0.45 17.09
CA PHE A 52 2.32 0.83 16.98
C PHE A 52 3.04 1.21 18.27
N GLY A 53 2.40 1.05 19.42
CA GLY A 53 3.04 1.29 20.72
C GLY A 53 4.26 0.40 20.94
N LYS A 54 4.17 -0.87 20.51
CA LYS A 54 5.32 -1.79 20.56
C LYS A 54 6.46 -1.38 19.64
N SER A 55 6.15 -1.00 18.41
CA SER A 55 7.14 -0.72 17.36
C SER A 55 7.79 0.65 17.52
N TYR A 56 7.01 1.64 17.95
CA TYR A 56 7.37 3.06 17.86
C TYR A 56 7.19 3.82 19.17
N LYS A 57 6.73 3.18 20.25
CA LYS A 57 6.44 3.83 21.53
C LYS A 57 5.47 5.00 21.31
N CYS A 58 5.91 6.22 21.60
CA CYS A 58 5.16 7.45 21.38
C CYS A 58 5.55 8.20 20.10
N GLY A 59 6.49 7.66 19.31
CA GLY A 59 7.00 8.32 18.09
C GLY A 59 6.06 8.22 16.89
N GLN A 60 5.12 7.26 16.91
CA GLN A 60 4.03 7.19 15.94
C GLN A 60 2.83 6.44 16.53
N THR A 61 1.62 6.90 16.22
CA THR A 61 0.36 6.27 16.61
C THR A 61 -0.28 5.57 15.41
N ALA A 62 -1.11 4.56 15.67
CA ALA A 62 -1.89 3.92 14.62
C ALA A 62 -2.81 4.92 13.91
N TRP A 63 -3.39 5.86 14.68
CA TRP A 63 -4.23 6.92 14.13
C TRP A 63 -3.47 7.89 13.24
N GLY A 64 -2.29 8.36 13.66
CA GLY A 64 -1.45 9.26 12.87
C GLY A 64 -1.04 8.64 11.55
N TYR A 65 -0.61 7.37 11.58
CA TYR A 65 -0.32 6.61 10.38
C TYR A 65 -1.55 6.46 9.47
N PHE A 66 -2.70 6.03 10.03
CA PHE A 66 -3.94 5.87 9.28
C PHE A 66 -4.37 7.17 8.59
N ARG A 67 -4.36 8.31 9.30
CA ARG A 67 -4.72 9.61 8.73
C ARG A 67 -3.82 9.97 7.55
N ASN A 68 -2.51 9.84 7.72
CA ASN A 68 -1.55 10.19 6.68
C ASN A 68 -1.67 9.26 5.46
N GLN A 69 -1.80 7.95 5.71
CA GLN A 69 -2.02 6.93 4.68
C GLN A 69 -3.33 7.16 3.91
N PHE A 70 -4.42 7.43 4.62
CA PHE A 70 -5.72 7.72 4.02
C PHE A 70 -5.66 8.97 3.14
N ARG A 71 -5.06 10.05 3.65
CA ARG A 71 -4.94 11.31 2.92
C ARG A 71 -4.08 11.16 1.66
N LEU A 72 -2.96 10.42 1.73
CA LEU A 72 -2.13 10.11 0.56
C LEU A 72 -2.90 9.27 -0.46
N ASN A 73 -3.60 8.21 -0.03
CA ASN A 73 -4.39 7.39 -0.94
C ASN A 73 -5.49 8.20 -1.64
N GLN A 74 -6.15 9.12 -0.93
CA GLN A 74 -7.11 10.05 -1.52
C GLN A 74 -6.44 10.96 -2.57
N ALA A 75 -5.25 11.47 -2.29
CA ALA A 75 -4.50 12.30 -3.23
C ALA A 75 -4.11 11.52 -4.49
N MET A 76 -3.56 10.31 -4.32
CA MET A 76 -3.22 9.40 -5.42
C MET A 76 -4.44 9.10 -6.28
N ALA A 77 -5.58 8.75 -5.67
CA ALA A 77 -6.81 8.45 -6.39
C ALA A 77 -7.25 9.65 -7.26
N ARG A 78 -7.21 10.87 -6.71
CA ARG A 78 -7.55 12.09 -7.47
C ARG A 78 -6.55 12.39 -8.58
N HIS A 79 -5.26 12.26 -8.29
CA HIS A 79 -4.17 12.53 -9.25
C HIS A 79 -4.28 11.62 -10.48
N PHE A 80 -4.57 10.33 -10.26
CA PHE A 80 -4.65 9.35 -11.35
C PHE A 80 -6.04 9.19 -11.97
N ALA A 81 -7.12 9.69 -11.36
CA ALA A 81 -8.49 9.55 -11.89
C ALA A 81 -8.68 10.16 -13.30
N GLY A 82 -7.95 11.23 -13.63
CA GLY A 82 -8.01 11.89 -14.94
C GLY A 82 -6.99 11.37 -15.96
N CYS A 83 -6.20 10.34 -15.62
CA CYS A 83 -5.16 9.85 -16.49
C CYS A 83 -5.77 9.20 -17.75
N LYS A 84 -5.38 9.67 -18.93
CA LYS A 84 -5.83 9.11 -20.22
C LYS A 84 -5.04 7.88 -20.66
N ASP A 85 -4.00 7.53 -19.92
CA ASP A 85 -3.19 6.35 -20.20
C ASP A 85 -3.87 5.09 -19.68
N HIS A 86 -4.54 4.37 -20.59
CA HIS A 86 -5.23 3.12 -20.28
C HIS A 86 -4.31 1.98 -19.82
N LYS A 87 -2.98 2.12 -19.98
CA LYS A 87 -1.99 1.14 -19.50
C LYS A 87 -1.42 1.50 -18.13
N LEU A 88 -1.91 2.56 -17.48
CA LEU A 88 -1.58 2.91 -16.10
C LEU A 88 -2.78 2.62 -15.20
N VAL A 89 -2.63 1.69 -14.26
CA VAL A 89 -3.75 1.19 -13.44
C VAL A 89 -3.43 1.33 -11.96
N MET A 90 -4.37 1.90 -11.20
CA MET A 90 -4.32 1.90 -9.74
C MET A 90 -4.74 0.55 -9.18
N ILE A 91 -3.92 -0.03 -8.30
CA ILE A 91 -4.16 -1.34 -7.69
C ILE A 91 -4.65 -1.13 -6.24
N PRO A 92 -5.82 -1.65 -5.85
CA PRO A 92 -6.46 -1.43 -4.55
C PRO A 92 -5.82 -2.23 -3.40
N THR A 93 -4.50 -2.12 -3.23
CA THR A 93 -3.76 -2.78 -2.14
C THR A 93 -4.14 -2.27 -0.75
N ASN A 94 -4.86 -1.14 -0.65
CA ASN A 94 -5.30 -0.56 0.61
C ASN A 94 -6.52 -1.24 1.25
N VAL A 95 -7.21 -2.16 0.56
CA VAL A 95 -8.47 -2.76 1.07
C VAL A 95 -8.39 -4.25 1.38
N ASN A 96 -7.32 -4.95 0.97
CA ASN A 96 -7.26 -6.41 1.07
C ASN A 96 -6.59 -6.94 2.34
N LEU A 97 -5.84 -6.09 3.05
CA LEU A 97 -5.05 -6.53 4.20
C LEU A 97 -5.91 -6.60 5.46
N ASP A 98 -6.01 -7.79 6.05
CA ASP A 98 -6.60 -7.99 7.37
C ASP A 98 -5.66 -7.46 8.46
N THR A 99 -6.00 -6.31 9.02
CA THR A 99 -5.16 -5.61 10.02
C THR A 99 -5.24 -6.19 11.42
N GLU A 100 -6.15 -7.13 11.66
CA GLU A 100 -6.36 -7.78 12.95
C GLU A 100 -5.62 -9.12 13.02
N ASN A 101 -5.73 -9.94 11.97
CA ASN A 101 -5.24 -11.32 12.00
C ASN A 101 -3.92 -11.53 11.25
N ASN A 102 -3.54 -10.61 10.36
CA ASN A 102 -2.40 -10.82 9.46
C ASN A 102 -1.19 -9.92 9.74
N PHE A 103 -1.08 -9.47 10.98
CA PHE A 103 0.12 -8.87 11.55
C PHE A 103 0.77 -9.81 12.58
N PRO A 104 2.09 -9.70 12.83
CA PRO A 104 2.75 -10.57 13.79
C PRO A 104 2.29 -10.29 15.22
N THR A 105 2.21 -11.34 16.04
CA THR A 105 1.76 -11.29 17.43
C THR A 105 2.88 -11.65 18.41
N ARG A 106 2.72 -11.25 19.68
CA ARG A 106 3.55 -11.70 20.80
C ARG A 106 2.70 -11.90 22.04
N GLN A 107 3.06 -12.90 22.86
CA GLN A 107 2.55 -13.03 24.23
C GLN A 107 3.36 -12.18 25.19
N GLU A 108 2.70 -11.31 25.95
CA GLU A 108 3.31 -10.44 26.97
C GLU A 108 2.38 -10.31 28.19
N PRO A 109 2.89 -9.97 29.40
CA PRO A 109 2.04 -9.65 30.55
C PRO A 109 1.03 -8.55 30.22
N ALA A 110 -0.16 -8.62 30.81
CA ALA A 110 -1.22 -7.63 30.59
C ALA A 110 -0.77 -6.21 31.00
N ASN A 111 -0.01 -6.12 32.09
CA ASN A 111 0.73 -4.93 32.54
C ASN A 111 1.84 -5.34 33.53
N SER A 112 2.63 -4.38 34.02
CA SER A 112 3.78 -4.63 34.91
C SER A 112 3.42 -5.25 36.27
N HIS A 113 2.15 -5.20 36.67
CA HIS A 113 1.67 -5.68 37.96
C HIS A 113 0.63 -6.81 37.83
N ASN A 114 0.42 -7.33 36.62
CA ASN A 114 -0.49 -8.43 36.36
C ASN A 114 0.26 -9.55 35.62
N PRO A 115 0.50 -10.71 36.26
CA PRO A 115 1.26 -11.80 35.66
C PRO A 115 0.47 -12.55 34.56
N ALA A 116 -0.83 -12.31 34.41
CA ALA A 116 -1.61 -12.89 33.32
C ALA A 116 -1.09 -12.38 31.96
N THR A 117 -0.91 -13.29 31.02
CA THR A 117 -0.42 -12.98 29.67
C THR A 117 -1.56 -12.73 28.70
N VAL A 118 -1.33 -11.82 27.74
CA VAL A 118 -2.22 -11.52 26.62
C VAL A 118 -1.45 -11.62 25.31
N VAL A 119 -2.15 -11.94 24.21
CA VAL A 119 -1.60 -11.90 22.85
C VAL A 119 -1.88 -10.52 22.27
N ARG A 120 -0.86 -9.83 21.78
CA ARG A 120 -0.97 -8.52 21.11
C ARG A 120 -0.24 -8.52 19.78
N LEU A 121 -0.71 -7.71 18.84
CA LEU A 121 0.08 -7.38 17.64
C LEU A 121 1.35 -6.64 18.06
N ASN A 122 2.47 -6.90 17.40
CA ASN A 122 3.79 -6.36 17.80
C ASN A 122 4.54 -5.62 16.68
N ASN A 123 3.94 -5.48 15.49
CA ASN A 123 4.48 -4.69 14.39
C ASN A 123 3.41 -3.78 13.76
N GLY A 124 3.66 -2.47 13.72
CA GLY A 124 2.69 -1.47 13.25
C GLY A 124 2.47 -1.42 11.74
N VAL A 125 3.51 -1.71 10.94
CA VAL A 125 3.48 -1.48 9.48
C VAL A 125 3.93 -2.66 8.64
N HIS A 126 4.57 -3.67 9.24
CA HIS A 126 5.03 -4.86 8.53
C HIS A 126 4.11 -6.04 8.86
N PRO A 127 3.34 -6.53 7.87
CA PRO A 127 2.47 -7.69 8.05
C PRO A 127 3.25 -8.97 8.36
N SER A 128 2.53 -10.00 8.80
CA SER A 128 3.07 -11.35 8.84
C SER A 128 3.20 -11.93 7.43
N SER A 129 3.79 -13.12 7.29
CA SER A 129 3.82 -13.81 5.99
C SER A 129 2.42 -14.01 5.39
N ALA A 130 1.38 -14.18 6.21
CA ALA A 130 0.00 -14.28 5.73
C ALA A 130 -0.51 -12.95 5.17
N GLY A 131 -0.21 -11.82 5.81
CA GLY A 131 -0.58 -10.50 5.29
C GLY A 131 0.17 -10.12 4.02
N TYR A 132 1.46 -10.46 3.92
CA TYR A 132 2.20 -10.31 2.66
C TYR A 132 1.61 -11.16 1.53
N ARG A 133 1.13 -12.38 1.83
CA ARG A 133 0.41 -13.19 0.84
C ARG A 133 -0.90 -12.54 0.39
N GLN A 134 -1.70 -11.96 1.30
CA GLN A 134 -2.90 -11.20 0.91
C GLN A 134 -2.56 -10.02 -0.02
N ILE A 135 -1.50 -9.26 0.29
CA ILE A 135 -1.06 -8.19 -0.61
C ILE A 135 -0.68 -8.78 -1.98
N GLY A 136 0.05 -9.90 -1.98
CA GLY A 136 0.39 -10.66 -3.19
C GLY A 136 -0.83 -11.09 -4.00
N ASP A 137 -1.89 -11.58 -3.36
CA ASP A 137 -3.13 -12.00 -4.01
C ASP A 137 -3.79 -10.84 -4.76
N THR A 138 -3.70 -9.62 -4.23
CA THR A 138 -4.21 -8.41 -4.90
C THR A 138 -3.46 -8.13 -6.20
N PHE A 139 -2.12 -8.17 -6.15
CA PHE A 139 -1.30 -8.02 -7.36
C PHE A 139 -1.51 -9.16 -8.35
N TYR A 140 -1.60 -10.40 -7.87
CA TYR A 140 -1.83 -11.57 -8.69
C TYR A 140 -3.18 -11.48 -9.43
N ALA A 141 -4.25 -11.14 -8.73
CA ALA A 141 -5.57 -10.96 -9.32
C ALA A 141 -5.56 -9.86 -10.40
N TRP A 142 -4.89 -8.73 -10.13
CA TRP A 142 -4.70 -7.68 -11.12
C TRP A 142 -3.92 -8.17 -12.36
N LEU A 143 -2.77 -8.83 -12.17
CA LEU A 143 -1.99 -9.38 -13.28
C LEU A 143 -2.80 -10.36 -14.12
N LYS A 144 -3.55 -11.26 -13.48
CA LYS A 144 -4.44 -12.20 -14.18
C LYS A 144 -5.52 -11.48 -14.99
N ASN A 145 -6.09 -10.41 -14.47
CA ASN A 145 -7.06 -9.59 -15.19
C ASN A 145 -6.44 -8.88 -16.41
N GLN A 146 -5.22 -8.36 -16.28
CA GLN A 146 -4.51 -7.75 -17.41
C GLN A 146 -4.23 -8.77 -18.52
N LEU A 147 -3.80 -9.99 -18.17
CA LEU A 147 -3.54 -11.08 -19.13
C LEU A 147 -4.82 -11.61 -19.80
N ALA A 148 -5.94 -11.62 -19.10
CA ALA A 148 -7.23 -12.04 -19.65
C ALA A 148 -7.87 -10.97 -20.55
N SER A 149 -7.45 -9.71 -20.40
CA SER A 149 -7.92 -8.60 -21.22
C SER A 149 -7.26 -8.63 -22.60
N SER A 150 -7.99 -8.23 -23.63
CA SER A 150 -7.57 -8.29 -25.05
C SER A 150 -6.27 -7.53 -25.39
N ALA A 151 -5.70 -6.78 -24.45
CA ALA A 151 -4.40 -6.12 -24.57
C ALA A 151 -3.20 -7.09 -24.65
N PHE A 152 -3.38 -8.38 -24.34
CA PHE A 152 -2.34 -9.41 -24.40
C PHE A 152 -2.56 -10.52 -25.45
N ASN A 153 -3.65 -10.48 -26.22
CA ASN A 153 -3.82 -11.37 -27.37
C ASN A 153 -3.27 -10.66 -28.62
N PRO A 154 -2.04 -10.94 -29.08
CA PRO A 154 -1.68 -10.60 -30.45
C PRO A 154 -2.68 -11.33 -31.35
N GLU A 155 -3.21 -10.65 -32.37
CA GLU A 155 -4.09 -11.30 -33.34
C GLU A 155 -3.45 -12.61 -33.82
N PRO A 156 -4.24 -13.68 -34.02
CA PRO A 156 -3.73 -14.91 -34.58
C PRO A 156 -3.12 -14.58 -35.94
N ASN A 157 -1.81 -14.84 -36.09
CA ASN A 157 -1.06 -14.68 -37.34
C ASN A 157 -1.96 -15.07 -38.53
N GLN A 158 -2.43 -14.08 -39.28
CA GLN A 158 -3.02 -14.31 -40.58
C GLN A 158 -1.89 -14.82 -41.47
N LYS A 159 -1.79 -16.15 -41.58
CA LYS A 159 -0.91 -16.79 -42.54
C LYS A 159 -1.35 -16.32 -43.93
N GLN A 160 -0.43 -15.63 -44.61
CA GLN A 160 -0.50 -15.35 -46.05
C GLN A 160 -0.52 -16.65 -46.85
#